data_AF-A0A2M8Q6C9-F1
#
_entry.id   AF-A0A2M8Q6C9-F1
#
_cell.length_a   1.000
_cell.length_b   1.000
_cell.length_c   1.000
_cell.angle_alpha   90.00
_cell.angle_beta   90.00
_cell.angle_gamma   90.00
#
_symmetry.space_group_name_H-M   'P 1'
#
loop_
_entity.id
_entity.type
_entity.pdbx_description
1 polymer ?
#
loop_
_entity_poly.entity_id
_entity_poly.type
_entity_poly.pdbx_seq_one_letter_code
_entity_poly.pdbx_strand_id
1 'polypeptide(L)'
;RGEIHSARLYITALGLYEAEINGQTVGDHVFAPGWTVYDERLRYQTFDVTALLKPGRNALGAVLGDGWFRGRLGFGGGRRNIYGERLALLAQLEVQYADGSVERIVTDE
;
A
#
# COMPACT_ATOMS: atom_id res chain seq x y z
N ARG A 1 -16.10 19.34 -1.94
CA ARG A 1 -15.52 18.34 -2.88
C ARG A 1 -16.68 17.75 -3.68
N GLY A 2 -16.46 17.43 -4.95
CA GLY A 2 -17.50 16.95 -5.87
C GLY A 2 -17.93 15.52 -5.58
N GLU A 3 -18.88 15.03 -6.38
CA GLU A 3 -19.27 13.62 -6.42
C GLU A 3 -18.10 12.76 -6.93
N ILE A 4 -17.82 11.64 -6.26
CA ILE A 4 -16.74 10.72 -6.65
C ILE A 4 -17.23 9.90 -7.84
N HIS A 5 -16.49 9.95 -8.94
CA HIS A 5 -16.72 9.11 -10.11
C HIS A 5 -15.97 7.78 -10.00
N SER A 6 -14.69 7.82 -9.61
CA SER A 6 -13.88 6.61 -9.42
C SER A 6 -12.71 6.89 -8.46
N ALA A 7 -12.20 5.84 -7.83
CA ALA A 7 -10.97 5.91 -7.05
C ALA A 7 -10.08 4.67 -7.22
N ARG A 8 -8.77 4.88 -7.21
CA ARG A 8 -7.74 3.84 -7.33
C ARG A 8 -6.65 4.05 -6.28
N LEU A 9 -6.32 2.98 -5.55
CA LEU A 9 -5.15 2.94 -4.67
C LEU A 9 -4.02 2.17 -5.34
N TYR A 10 -2.88 2.82 -5.49
CA TYR A 10 -1.61 2.22 -5.90
C TYR A 10 -0.72 2.11 -4.68
N ILE A 11 -0.25 0.91 -4.34
CA ILE A 11 0.42 0.70 -3.05
C ILE A 11 1.47 -0.41 -3.11
N THR A 12 2.57 -0.20 -2.38
CA THR A 12 3.65 -1.17 -2.16
C THR A 12 4.36 -0.90 -0.84
N ALA A 13 5.27 -1.79 -0.44
CA ALA A 13 6.08 -1.64 0.76
C ALA A 13 7.48 -2.22 0.61
N LEU A 14 8.45 -1.59 1.28
CA LEU A 14 9.67 -2.26 1.72
C LEU A 14 9.34 -3.09 2.96
N GLY A 15 8.99 -4.35 2.75
CA GLY A 15 8.40 -5.22 3.76
C GLY A 15 7.14 -5.87 3.23
N LEU A 16 6.11 -5.91 4.06
CA LEU A 16 4.75 -6.27 3.71
C LEU A 16 3.80 -5.14 4.13
N TYR A 17 2.62 -5.09 3.55
CA TYR A 17 1.55 -4.23 4.03
C TYR A 17 0.19 -4.93 4.04
N GLU A 18 -0.68 -4.45 4.92
CA GLU A 18 -2.14 -4.58 4.83
C GLU A 18 -2.71 -3.16 4.90
N ALA A 19 -3.61 -2.81 3.97
CA ALA A 19 -4.17 -1.47 3.86
C ALA A 19 -5.66 -1.47 4.17
N GLU A 20 -6.13 -0.40 4.80
CA GLU A 20 -7.53 -0.18 5.14
C GLU A 20 -7.98 1.22 4.75
N ILE A 21 -9.20 1.33 4.22
CA ILE A 21 -9.88 2.61 4.02
C ILE A 21 -11.15 2.61 4.87
N ASN A 22 -11.29 3.60 5.74
CA ASN A 22 -12.45 3.76 6.63
C ASN A 22 -12.78 2.50 7.46
N GLY A 23 -11.76 1.74 7.86
CA GLY A 23 -11.89 0.50 8.64
C GLY A 23 -12.29 -0.73 7.83
N GLN A 24 -12.23 -0.66 6.50
CA GLN A 24 -12.42 -1.80 5.60
C GLN A 24 -11.10 -2.14 4.90
N THR A 25 -10.71 -3.42 4.94
CA THR A 25 -9.53 -3.93 4.24
C THR A 25 -9.62 -3.68 2.74
N VAL A 26 -8.52 -3.23 2.14
CA VAL A 26 -8.40 -3.01 0.69
C VAL A 26 -7.94 -4.29 0.02
N GLY A 27 -8.79 -4.86 -0.83
CA GLY A 27 -8.50 -6.11 -1.56
C GLY A 27 -8.47 -7.34 -0.64
N ASP A 28 -7.99 -8.46 -1.18
CA ASP A 28 -7.88 -9.76 -0.50
C ASP A 28 -6.46 -10.34 -0.54
N HIS A 29 -5.48 -9.52 -0.95
CA HIS A 29 -4.09 -9.93 -1.08
C HIS A 29 -3.43 -10.09 0.30
N VAL A 30 -2.96 -11.31 0.58
CA VAL A 30 -2.11 -11.58 1.75
C VAL A 30 -0.63 -11.55 1.36
N PHE A 31 0.22 -11.11 2.30
CA PHE A 31 1.66 -10.98 2.09
C PHE A 31 2.05 -10.09 0.88
N ALA A 32 1.25 -9.07 0.57
CA ALA A 32 1.60 -8.06 -0.42
C ALA A 32 2.81 -7.22 0.04
N PRO A 33 3.76 -6.84 -0.85
CA PRO A 33 3.80 -7.06 -2.30
C PRO A 33 4.51 -8.37 -2.75
N GLY A 34 4.70 -9.31 -1.83
CA GLY A 34 5.45 -10.55 -2.03
C GLY A 34 6.97 -10.37 -2.00
N TRP A 35 7.70 -11.42 -2.41
CA TRP A 35 9.16 -11.43 -2.41
C TRP A 35 9.72 -11.20 -3.82
N THR A 36 10.58 -10.19 -3.98
CA THR A 36 11.39 -9.94 -5.18
C THR A 36 12.83 -9.62 -4.81
N VAL A 37 13.70 -9.42 -5.80
CA VAL A 37 15.00 -8.78 -5.58
C VAL A 37 14.74 -7.29 -5.37
N TYR A 38 14.57 -6.87 -4.11
CA TYR A 38 14.08 -5.53 -3.76
C TYR A 38 14.94 -4.39 -4.35
N ASP A 39 16.26 -4.60 -4.48
CA ASP A 39 17.20 -3.63 -5.04
C ASP A 39 17.07 -3.45 -6.56
N GLU A 40 16.47 -4.42 -7.26
CA GLU A 40 16.27 -4.38 -8.71
C GLU A 40 14.82 -4.09 -9.10
N ARG A 41 13.86 -4.61 -8.33
CA ARG A 41 12.44 -4.49 -8.63
C ARG A 41 11.58 -4.62 -7.39
N LEU A 42 10.71 -3.63 -7.19
CA LEU A 42 9.60 -3.68 -6.26
C LEU A 42 8.27 -3.69 -7.03
N ARG A 43 7.39 -4.65 -6.71
CA ARG A 43 6.04 -4.71 -7.30
C ARG A 43 5.09 -3.83 -6.50
N TYR A 44 4.18 -3.13 -7.17
CA TYR A 44 3.05 -2.48 -6.53
C TYR A 44 1.74 -3.16 -6.96
N GLN A 45 0.67 -2.89 -6.21
CA GLN A 45 -0.67 -3.37 -6.49
C GLN A 45 -1.60 -2.18 -6.74
N THR A 46 -2.62 -2.42 -7.55
CA THR A 46 -3.65 -1.43 -7.87
C THR A 46 -5.00 -1.98 -7.43
N PHE A 47 -5.75 -1.20 -6.67
CA PHE A 47 -7.08 -1.58 -6.17
C PHE A 47 -8.13 -0.57 -6.59
N ASP A 48 -9.31 -1.06 -7.00
CA ASP A 48 -10.52 -0.24 -7.06
C ASP A 48 -11.02 0.00 -5.64
N VAL A 49 -11.02 1.26 -5.21
CA VAL A 49 -11.45 1.66 -3.86
C VAL A 49 -12.62 2.63 -3.90
N THR A 50 -13.28 2.75 -5.05
CA THR A 50 -14.39 3.69 -5.27
C THR A 50 -15.48 3.52 -4.21
N ALA A 51 -15.87 2.27 -3.94
CA ALA A 51 -16.92 1.94 -2.97
C ALA A 51 -16.48 2.07 -1.50
N LEU A 52 -15.19 2.23 -1.21
CA LEU A 52 -14.67 2.37 0.15
C LEU A 52 -14.63 3.82 0.62
N LEU A 53 -14.74 4.78 -0.32
CA LEU A 53 -14.79 6.21 0.00
C LEU A 53 -16.21 6.67 0.31
N LYS A 54 -16.31 7.68 1.17
CA LYS A 54 -17.57 8.33 1.54
C LYS A 54 -17.48 9.85 1.41
N PRO A 55 -18.61 10.55 1.27
CA PRO A 55 -18.62 12.01 1.34
C PRO A 55 -18.00 12.53 2.64
N GLY A 56 -17.15 13.56 2.53
CA GLY A 56 -16.51 14.20 3.68
C GLY A 56 -15.21 13.52 4.10
N ARG A 57 -15.06 13.25 5.41
CA ARG A 57 -13.81 12.77 5.99
C ARG A 57 -13.59 11.29 5.69
N ASN A 58 -12.40 10.98 5.18
CA ASN A 58 -11.93 9.63 4.93
C ASN A 58 -10.58 9.42 5.64
N ALA A 59 -10.26 8.17 5.95
CA ALA A 59 -8.95 7.78 6.46
C ALA A 59 -8.43 6.58 5.66
N LEU A 60 -7.15 6.65 5.27
CA LEU A 60 -6.37 5.54 4.70
C LEU A 60 -5.32 5.18 5.74
N GLY A 61 -5.28 3.91 6.14
CA GLY A 61 -4.29 3.37 7.06
C GLY A 61 -3.59 2.16 6.45
N ALA A 62 -2.38 1.87 6.92
CA ALA A 62 -1.67 0.65 6.57
C ALA A 62 -0.85 0.13 7.75
N VAL A 63 -0.84 -1.19 7.93
CA VAL A 63 0.04 -1.89 8.86
C VAL A 63 1.22 -2.44 8.06
N LEU A 64 2.44 -2.24 8.54
CA LEU A 64 3.65 -2.76 7.90
C LEU A 64 4.20 -3.97 8.65
N GLY A 65 4.64 -4.97 7.90
CA GLY A 65 5.32 -6.16 8.41
C GLY A 65 6.75 -6.29 7.88
N ASP A 66 7.61 -6.97 8.65
CA ASP A 66 9.03 -7.19 8.30
C ASP A 66 9.22 -7.91 6.96
N GLY A 67 8.37 -8.90 6.69
CA GLY A 67 8.39 -9.68 5.45
C GLY A 67 9.74 -10.30 5.11
N TRP A 68 9.94 -10.51 3.81
CA TRP A 68 11.23 -10.93 3.28
C TRP A 68 12.24 -9.79 3.23
N PHE A 69 11.79 -8.54 3.23
CA PHE A 69 12.67 -7.37 3.17
C PHE A 69 13.64 -7.30 4.36
N ARG A 70 13.13 -7.49 5.58
CA ARG A 70 13.96 -7.39 6.79
C ARG A 70 13.74 -8.47 7.85
N GLY A 71 12.83 -9.41 7.60
CA GLY A 71 12.63 -10.58 8.45
C GLY A 71 13.86 -11.51 8.49
N ARG A 72 13.81 -12.54 9.34
CA ARG A 72 14.87 -13.54 9.43
C ARG A 72 14.67 -14.59 8.34
N LEU A 73 15.61 -14.69 7.41
CA LEU A 73 15.54 -15.60 6.26
C LEU A 73 16.74 -16.56 6.20
N GLY A 74 16.53 -17.72 5.57
CA GLY A 74 17.55 -18.73 5.31
C GLY A 74 17.67 -19.82 6.39
N PHE A 75 18.49 -20.83 6.09
CA PHE A 75 18.72 -21.99 6.96
C PHE A 75 19.79 -21.72 8.02
N GLY A 76 20.00 -22.67 8.95
CA GLY A 76 21.11 -22.59 9.92
C GLY A 76 21.01 -21.42 10.91
N GLY A 77 19.78 -20.98 11.22
CA GLY A 77 19.53 -19.82 12.07
C GLY A 77 19.25 -18.53 11.29
N GLY A 78 19.59 -18.45 10.01
CA GLY A 78 19.20 -17.34 9.14
C GLY A 78 19.77 -15.96 9.48
N ARG A 79 19.45 -14.96 8.66
CA ARG A 79 19.90 -13.57 8.79
C ARG A 79 18.71 -12.60 8.68
N ARG A 80 18.73 -11.53 9.47
CA ARG A 80 17.75 -10.42 9.38
C ARG A 80 18.28 -9.31 8.50
N ASN A 81 17.41 -8.38 8.11
CA ASN A 81 17.77 -7.17 7.36
C ASN A 81 18.56 -7.47 6.07
N ILE A 82 18.14 -8.48 5.29
CA ILE A 82 18.86 -8.86 4.06
C ILE A 82 18.84 -7.73 3.02
N TYR A 83 17.70 -7.04 2.90
CA TYR A 83 17.52 -5.97 1.91
C TYR A 83 17.51 -4.57 2.54
N GLY A 84 17.27 -4.46 3.85
CA GLY A 84 17.33 -3.18 4.53
C GLY A 84 16.88 -3.22 5.98
N GLU A 85 17.02 -2.08 6.65
CA GLU A 85 16.79 -1.95 8.10
C GLU A 85 15.59 -1.09 8.47
N ARG A 86 14.85 -0.54 7.49
CA ARG A 86 13.71 0.33 7.75
C ARG A 86 12.55 -0.04 6.84
N LEU A 87 11.38 -0.25 7.45
CA LEU A 87 10.15 -0.44 6.70
C LEU A 87 9.73 0.89 6.08
N ALA A 88 9.14 0.82 4.90
CA ALA A 88 8.59 1.97 4.21
C ALA A 88 7.32 1.55 3.46
N LEU A 89 6.39 2.49 3.37
CA LEU A 89 5.20 2.39 2.53
C LEU A 89 5.35 3.40 1.39
N LEU A 90 4.96 3.01 0.19
CA LEU A 90 4.70 3.94 -0.90
C LEU A 90 3.26 3.73 -1.34
N ALA A 91 2.42 4.74 -1.17
CA ALA A 91 1.03 4.69 -1.57
C ALA A 91 0.58 5.98 -2.26
N GLN A 92 -0.31 5.83 -3.24
CA GLN A 92 -0.98 6.93 -3.93
C GLN A 92 -2.44 6.56 -4.14
N LEU A 93 -3.34 7.33 -3.52
CA LEU A 93 -4.77 7.29 -3.78
C LEU A 93 -5.11 8.38 -4.80
N GLU A 94 -5.67 7.97 -5.92
CA GLU A 94 -6.23 8.88 -6.93
C GLU A 94 -7.75 8.84 -6.87
N VAL A 95 -8.37 10.02 -6.74
CA VAL A 95 -9.83 10.19 -6.73
C VAL A 95 -10.21 11.06 -7.92
N GLN A 96 -11.00 10.52 -8.83
CA GLN A 96 -11.58 11.26 -9.94
C GLN A 96 -13.00 11.66 -9.57
N TYR A 97 -13.32 12.94 -9.71
CA TYR A 97 -14.64 13.50 -9.46
C TYR A 97 -15.46 13.59 -10.76
N ALA A 98 -16.78 13.70 -10.61
CA ALA A 98 -17.71 13.81 -11.74
C ALA A 98 -17.50 15.05 -12.62
N ASP A 99 -16.88 16.11 -12.07
CA ASP A 99 -16.48 17.31 -12.83
C ASP A 99 -15.18 17.14 -13.65
N GLY A 100 -14.60 15.92 -13.62
CA GLY A 100 -13.36 15.58 -14.30
C GLY A 100 -12.09 15.93 -13.54
N SER A 101 -12.18 16.62 -12.40
CA SER A 101 -11.01 16.92 -11.57
C SER A 101 -10.45 15.65 -10.90
N VAL A 102 -9.14 15.65 -10.64
CA VAL A 102 -8.43 14.55 -10.00
C VAL A 102 -7.70 15.05 -8.78
N GLU A 103 -7.91 14.38 -7.65
CA GLU A 103 -7.15 14.57 -6.43
C GLU A 103 -6.21 13.40 -6.20
N ARG A 104 -4.98 13.70 -5.77
CA ARG A 104 -3.97 12.71 -5.38
C ARG A 104 -3.61 12.89 -3.93
N ILE A 105 -3.72 11.81 -3.17
CA ILE A 105 -3.25 11.71 -1.79
C ILE A 105 -2.09 10.72 -1.82
N VAL A 106 -0.90 11.15 -1.43
CA VAL A 106 0.34 10.36 -1.50
C VAL A 106 0.92 10.18 -0.11
N THR A 107 1.67 9.11 0.10
CA THR A 107 2.61 9.03 1.22
C THR A 107 3.72 10.06 1.03
N ASP A 108 3.92 10.90 2.04
CA ASP A 108 4.95 11.93 2.14
C ASP A 108 5.79 11.74 3.43
N GLU A 109 6.47 12.80 3.90
CA GLU A 109 7.47 12.78 4.99
C GLU A 109 6.94 12.34 6.37
#